data_AF-A0A931AKB2-F1
#
_entry.id   AF-A0A931AKB2-F1
#
_cell.length_a   1.000
_cell.length_b   1.000
_cell.length_c   1.000
_cell.angle_alpha   90.00
_cell.angle_beta   90.00
_cell.angle_gamma   90.00
#
_symmetry.space_group_name_H-M   'P 1'
#
loop_
_entity.id
_entity.type
_entity.pdbx_description
1 polymer ?
#
loop_
_entity_poly.entity_id
_entity_poly.type
_entity_poly.pdbx_seq_one_letter_code
_entity_poly.pdbx_strand_id
1 'polypeptide(L)' 'MGKPIYSMITSRDGYVSDTDGNFGWGGPEEESHEFINEHGRSIGAYLHGRRMYETTVYWEPRTRCLA' A
#
# COMPACT_ATOMS: atom_id res chain seq x y z
N MET A 1 -16.30 2.17 16.26
CA MET A 1 -16.19 0.94 15.42
C MET A 1 -15.39 1.32 14.19
N GLY A 2 -14.36 0.56 13.82
CA GLY A 2 -13.55 0.85 12.63
C GLY A 2 -14.36 0.66 11.36
N LYS A 3 -14.11 1.49 10.33
CA LYS A 3 -14.69 1.33 8.99
C LYS A 3 -13.63 0.71 8.07
N PRO A 4 -13.91 -0.40 7.38
CA PRO A 4 -12.97 -0.92 6.41
C PRO A 4 -12.86 0.06 5.24
N ILE A 5 -11.63 0.41 4.88
CA ILE A 5 -11.31 1.26 3.74
C ILE A 5 -10.54 0.39 2.75
N TYR A 6 -11.03 0.32 1.52
CA TYR A 6 -10.30 -0.29 0.42
C TYR A 6 -9.69 0.83 -0.43
N SER A 7 -8.37 0.95 -0.39
CA SER A 7 -7.62 1.98 -1.10
C SER A 7 -6.38 1.34 -1.71
N MET A 8 -6.13 1.61 -3.00
CA MET A 8 -4.95 1.15 -3.73
C MET A 8 -4.58 2.13 -4.84
N ILE A 9 -3.27 2.25 -5.10
CA ILE A 9 -2.74 2.93 -6.28
C ILE A 9 -3.01 2.02 -7.48
N THR A 10 -3.64 2.56 -8.52
CA THR A 10 -3.99 1.81 -9.74
C THR A 10 -3.64 2.63 -10.97
N SER A 11 -3.38 1.94 -12.07
CA SER A 11 -3.30 2.54 -13.39
C SER A 11 -4.66 3.10 -13.80
N ARG A 12 -4.67 3.96 -14.83
CA ARG A 12 -5.91 4.58 -15.35
C ARG A 12 -6.94 3.56 -15.82
N ASP A 13 -6.50 2.40 -16.30
CA ASP A 13 -7.32 1.27 -16.74
C ASP A 13 -7.64 0.27 -15.61
N GLY A 14 -7.26 0.57 -14.37
CA GLY A 14 -7.71 -0.13 -13.16
C GLY A 14 -6.81 -1.27 -12.68
N TYR A 15 -5.58 -1.38 -13.17
CA TYR A 15 -4.64 -2.44 -12.78
C TYR A 15 -3.66 -1.97 -11.72
N VAL A 16 -3.34 -2.87 -10.77
CA VAL A 16 -2.37 -2.62 -9.69
C VAL A 16 -0.94 -3.00 -10.08
N SER A 17 -0.79 -3.90 -11.05
CA SER A 17 0.50 -4.38 -11.55
C SER A 17 0.37 -4.74 -13.03
N ASP A 18 1.50 -4.85 -13.71
CA ASP A 18 1.60 -5.26 -15.10
C ASP A 18 1.57 -6.79 -15.17
N THR A 19 1.76 -7.31 -16.38
CA THR A 19 1.80 -8.75 -16.64
C THR A 19 2.92 -9.47 -15.92
N ASP A 20 4.02 -8.78 -15.60
CA ASP A 20 5.18 -9.33 -14.92
C ASP A 20 5.13 -9.11 -13.39
N GLY A 21 4.19 -8.29 -12.92
CA GLY A 21 4.01 -7.97 -11.50
C GLY A 21 4.72 -6.72 -11.04
N ASN A 22 5.32 -5.94 -11.94
CA ASN A 22 5.90 -4.66 -11.57
C ASN A 22 4.77 -3.65 -11.32
N PHE A 23 5.12 -2.53 -10.67
CA PHE A 23 4.21 -1.42 -10.38
C PHE A 23 4.95 -0.07 -10.53
N GLY A 24 5.99 -0.05 -11.37
CA GLY A 24 6.93 1.07 -11.50
C GLY A 24 6.36 2.36 -12.07
N TRP A 25 5.18 2.34 -12.69
CA TRP A 25 4.44 3.55 -13.10
C TRP A 25 3.71 4.23 -11.94
N GLY A 26 3.59 3.55 -10.79
CA GLY A 26 2.93 4.08 -9.59
C GLY A 26 3.87 4.79 -8.62
N GLY A 27 5.12 5.05 -9.02
CA GLY A 27 6.08 5.81 -8.21
C GLY A 27 5.51 7.18 -7.84
N PRO A 28 5.28 7.50 -6.56
CA PRO A 28 4.52 8.68 -6.21
C PRO A 28 5.36 9.96 -6.37
N GLU A 29 4.75 10.98 -6.97
CA GLU A 29 5.24 12.36 -6.90
C GLU A 29 5.11 12.90 -5.46
N GLU A 30 5.85 13.95 -5.10
CA GLU A 30 5.94 14.46 -3.72
C GLU A 30 4.57 14.75 -3.08
N GLU A 31 3.68 15.44 -3.80
CA GLU A 31 2.32 15.74 -3.33
C GLU A 31 1.51 14.46 -3.08
N SER A 32 1.62 13.46 -3.95
CA SER A 32 0.91 12.20 -3.80
C SER A 32 1.46 11.36 -2.64
N HIS A 33 2.77 11.39 -2.40
CA HIS A 33 3.39 10.79 -1.22
C HIS A 33 2.87 11.43 0.07
N GLU A 34 2.83 12.77 0.14
CA GLU A 34 2.32 13.49 1.31
C GLU A 34 0.85 13.15 1.59
N PHE A 35 0.02 13.15 0.54
CA PHE A 35 -1.38 12.77 0.64
C PHE A 35 -1.56 11.35 1.19
N ILE A 36 -0.82 10.37 0.67
CA ILE A 36 -0.89 8.97 1.12
C ILE A 36 -0.44 8.85 2.58
N ASN A 37 0.62 9.56 2.96
CA ASN A 37 1.11 9.56 4.34
C ASN A 37 0.05 10.11 5.30
N GLU A 38 -0.54 11.26 4.97
CA GLU A 38 -1.59 11.87 5.80
C GLU A 38 -2.83 10.98 5.90
N HIS A 39 -3.26 10.39 4.77
CA HIS A 39 -4.36 9.43 4.73
C HIS A 39 -4.09 8.21 5.63
N GLY A 40 -2.86 7.69 5.58
CA GLY A 40 -2.41 6.52 6.33
C GLY A 40 -2.31 6.73 7.84
N ARG A 41 -2.16 7.98 8.34
CA ARG A 41 -1.98 8.26 9.79
C ARG A 41 -3.12 7.74 10.66
N SER A 42 -4.34 7.72 10.13
CA SER A 42 -5.53 7.27 10.85
C SER A 42 -5.75 5.75 10.82
N ILE A 43 -4.98 5.03 9.98
CA ILE A 43 -5.14 3.59 9.76
C ILE A 43 -4.40 2.81 10.86
N GLY A 44 -5.17 2.08 11.67
CA GLY A 44 -4.62 1.27 12.76
C GLY A 44 -4.20 -0.14 12.36
N ALA A 45 -4.65 -0.65 11.21
CA ALA A 45 -4.31 -1.99 10.73
C ALA A 45 -4.43 -2.08 9.20
N TYR A 46 -3.55 -2.87 8.59
CA TYR A 46 -3.57 -3.16 7.16
C TYR A 46 -3.92 -4.64 6.93
N LEU A 47 -4.78 -4.90 5.95
CA LEU A 47 -5.10 -6.25 5.50
C LEU A 47 -4.56 -6.41 4.08
N HIS A 48 -3.59 -7.32 3.92
CA HIS A 48 -2.99 -7.61 2.63
C HIS A 48 -3.20 -9.06 2.23
N GLY A 49 -3.50 -9.28 0.95
CA GLY A 49 -3.32 -10.59 0.33
C GLY A 49 -1.83 -10.94 0.23
N ARG A 50 -1.51 -12.23 0.10
CA ARG A 50 -0.11 -12.73 0.14
C ARG A 50 0.84 -11.98 -0.80
N ARG A 51 0.46 -11.78 -2.07
CA ARG A 51 1.31 -11.09 -3.06
C ARG A 51 1.56 -9.63 -2.70
N MET A 52 0.53 -8.92 -2.23
CA MET A 52 0.68 -7.53 -1.77
C MET A 52 1.56 -7.45 -0.53
N TYR A 53 1.40 -8.39 0.40
CA TYR A 53 2.26 -8.45 1.59
C TYR A 53 3.73 -8.62 1.21
N GLU A 54 4.05 -9.52 0.28
CA GLU A 54 5.41 -9.74 -0.22
C GLU A 54 6.02 -8.47 -0.86
N THR A 55 5.20 -7.59 -1.42
CA THR A 55 5.64 -6.28 -1.95
C THR A 55 5.84 -5.24 -0.84
N THR A 56 4.98 -5.21 0.17
CA THR A 56 4.99 -4.19 1.23
C THR A 56 5.92 -4.53 2.40
N VAL A 57 6.35 -5.80 2.54
CA VAL A 57 7.20 -6.28 3.64
C VAL A 57 8.53 -5.53 3.77
N TYR A 58 9.02 -4.93 2.69
CA TYR A 58 10.22 -4.08 2.71
C TYR A 58 10.10 -2.91 3.70
N TRP A 59 8.88 -2.40 3.90
CA TRP A 59 8.59 -1.26 4.77
C TRP A 59 8.30 -1.67 6.22
N GLU A 60 8.20 -2.97 6.51
CA GLU A 60 7.98 -3.43 7.88
C GLU A 60 9.28 -3.33 8.70
N PRO A 61 9.20 -2.87 9.96
CA PRO A 61 10.34 -2.97 10.86
C PRO A 61 10.73 -4.44 11.04
N ARG A 62 12.02 -4.74 10.93
CA ARG A 62 12.57 -6.10 11.08
C ARG A 62 12.23 -6.78 12.41
N THR A 63 11.84 -5.99 13.40
CA THR A 63 11.36 -6.51 14.68
C THR A 63 9.89 -6.90 14.51
N ARG A 64 9.64 -8.20 14.40
CA ARG A 64 8.31 -8.80 14.46
C ARG A 64 7.59 -8.24 15.69
N CYS A 65 6.69 -7.27 15.53
CA CYS A 65 5.71 -6.97 16.57
C CYS A 65 4.68 -8.10 16.53
N LEU A 66 4.99 -9.18 17.26
CA LEU A 66 3.95 -10.01 17.85
C LEU A 66 3.23 -9.14 18.87
N ALA A 67 2.09 -8.59 18.48
CA ALA A 67 1.01 -8.20 19.38
C ALA A 67 -0.24 -8.97 18.94
#